data_AF-A0A1Z9M730-F1
#
_entry.id   AF-A0A1Z9M730-F1
#
_cell.length_a   1.000
_cell.length_b   1.000
_cell.length_c   1.000
_cell.angle_alpha   90.00
_cell.angle_beta   90.00
_cell.angle_gamma   90.00
#
_symmetry.space_group_name_H-M   'P 1'
#
loop_
_entity.id
_entity.type
_entity.pdbx_description
1 polymer ?
#
loop_
_entity_poly.entity_id
_entity_poly.type
_entity_poly.pdbx_seq_one_letter_code
_entity_poly.pdbx_strand_id
1 'polypeptide(L)'
;MLTSFFPSLILGDVRDMSSQKNEPIIKQFNTPSPIDLLVDDKNDQYYLIQINLINDSLHSRLSNYMPELDLNVGAASYQRILKDNHYNKIKSIISKEFYRTIEFPYNINRQSRSYWVKVKDGDETQGTWSSDEAIEYTCACLDGADGCVKLGWDEDWWNPLDYYGEAWWGFSPPFYEQIEQIRVTIRGAQCDDLPLWSETYMGMRNDGQSWSEDYLLSIDYTDNVFIVPSIWSENMLMPIIGSEDNYTIDQVKLEFFYSCNTPQNPSNMQASDSQDC
;
A
#
# COMPACT_ATOMS: atom_id res chain seq x y z
N MET A 1 -28.27 -21.41 71.78
CA MET A 1 -28.17 -22.45 70.74
C MET A 1 -28.71 -21.88 69.45
N LEU A 2 -27.89 -21.96 68.40
CA LEU A 2 -28.20 -21.90 66.96
C LEU A 2 -28.69 -20.57 66.34
N THR A 3 -27.68 -19.94 65.74
CA THR A 3 -27.65 -19.08 64.56
C THR A 3 -28.51 -19.55 63.38
N SER A 4 -29.07 -18.61 62.63
CA SER A 4 -29.06 -18.67 61.16
C SER A 4 -29.07 -17.25 60.58
N PHE A 5 -28.10 -17.06 59.68
CA PHE A 5 -27.82 -15.87 58.89
C PHE A 5 -28.77 -15.80 57.69
N PHE A 6 -29.28 -14.62 57.37
CA PHE A 6 -29.70 -14.27 56.01
C PHE A 6 -28.96 -12.97 55.62
N PRO A 7 -28.11 -12.97 54.59
CA PRO A 7 -27.47 -11.76 54.15
C PRO A 7 -28.44 -10.92 53.34
N SER A 8 -28.56 -9.65 53.72
CA SER A 8 -29.19 -8.59 52.95
C SER A 8 -28.51 -8.49 51.58
N LEU A 9 -29.28 -8.65 50.50
CA LEU A 9 -28.81 -8.29 49.17
C LEU A 9 -28.59 -6.77 49.13
N ILE A 10 -27.34 -6.42 48.87
CA ILE A 10 -26.84 -5.07 48.65
C ILE A 10 -27.47 -4.54 47.35
N LEU A 11 -28.21 -3.44 47.45
CA LEU A 11 -28.44 -2.53 46.33
C LEU A 11 -27.07 -1.92 45.99
N GLY A 12 -26.36 -2.55 45.07
CA GLY A 12 -25.14 -2.00 44.48
C GLY A 12 -25.54 -1.12 43.31
N ASP A 13 -25.08 0.14 43.34
CA ASP A 13 -25.14 1.07 42.22
C ASP A 13 -24.95 0.35 40.88
N VAL A 14 -25.92 0.52 39.99
CA VAL A 14 -25.75 0.31 38.56
C VAL A 14 -24.73 1.36 38.12
N ARG A 15 -23.44 1.00 38.21
CA ARG A 15 -22.40 1.72 37.48
C ARG A 15 -22.76 1.56 36.02
N ASP A 16 -23.13 2.69 35.41
CA ASP A 16 -22.96 2.99 34.01
C ASP A 16 -21.89 2.05 33.41
N MET A 17 -22.34 1.05 32.66
CA MET A 17 -21.51 0.48 31.60
C MET A 17 -21.46 1.55 30.52
N SER A 18 -20.69 2.60 30.82
CA SER A 18 -20.34 3.64 29.88
C SER A 18 -19.85 2.95 28.63
N SER A 19 -20.43 3.33 27.50
CA SER A 19 -19.80 3.26 26.19
C SER A 19 -18.30 3.55 26.32
N GLN A 20 -17.46 2.52 26.39
CA GLN A 20 -16.09 2.68 25.97
C GLN A 20 -16.16 2.75 24.46
N LYS A 21 -16.45 3.94 23.96
CA LYS A 21 -16.08 4.31 22.61
C LYS A 21 -14.57 4.11 22.57
N ASN A 22 -14.09 3.08 21.88
CA ASN A 22 -12.66 2.82 21.76
C ASN A 22 -12.01 4.14 21.32
N GLU A 23 -11.07 4.65 22.10
CA GLU A 23 -10.32 5.82 21.67
C GLU A 23 -9.60 5.46 20.36
N PRO A 24 -9.63 6.33 19.34
CA PRO A 24 -9.00 6.04 18.06
C PRO A 24 -7.50 5.81 18.27
N ILE A 25 -6.99 4.71 17.73
CA ILE A 25 -5.56 4.39 17.78
C ILE A 25 -4.85 5.37 16.84
N ILE A 26 -4.05 6.28 17.38
CA ILE A 26 -3.27 7.21 16.56
C ILE A 26 -1.94 6.55 16.19
N LYS A 27 -1.76 6.23 14.91
CA LYS A 27 -0.56 5.63 14.34
C LYS A 27 0.46 6.70 13.94
N GLN A 28 1.70 6.42 14.31
CA GLN A 28 2.87 7.23 13.98
C GLN A 28 3.52 6.71 12.70
N PHE A 29 4.03 7.61 11.86
CA PHE A 29 4.66 7.23 10.61
C PHE A 29 5.92 6.38 10.86
N ASN A 30 5.97 5.21 10.24
CA ASN A 30 7.12 4.32 10.20
C ASN A 30 7.78 4.39 8.83
N THR A 31 9.10 4.54 8.80
CA THR A 31 9.85 4.65 7.53
C THR A 31 10.12 3.26 6.98
N PRO A 32 9.64 2.88 5.79
CA PRO A 32 9.90 1.56 5.24
C PRO A 32 11.33 1.44 4.70
N SER A 33 11.82 0.20 4.68
CA SER A 33 13.10 -0.08 4.04
C SER A 33 13.05 -0.02 2.51
N PRO A 34 14.06 0.58 1.85
CA PRO A 34 14.11 0.73 0.39
C PRO A 34 14.07 -0.60 -0.38
N ILE A 35 13.48 -0.56 -1.58
CA ILE A 35 13.43 -1.70 -2.52
C ILE A 35 14.82 -2.16 -2.99
N ASP A 36 15.77 -1.24 -3.05
CA ASP A 36 17.13 -1.39 -3.55
C ASP A 36 18.18 -1.48 -2.42
N LEU A 37 17.75 -1.72 -1.17
CA LEU A 37 18.62 -1.79 0.01
C LEU A 37 19.84 -2.72 -0.17
N LEU A 38 19.66 -3.85 -0.89
CA LEU A 38 20.70 -4.86 -1.10
C LEU A 38 21.44 -4.72 -2.45
N VAL A 39 21.34 -3.55 -3.07
CA VAL A 39 22.11 -3.19 -4.27
C VAL A 39 23.42 -2.51 -3.86
N ASP A 40 24.52 -3.04 -4.37
CA ASP A 40 25.89 -2.62 -4.07
C ASP A 40 26.77 -2.46 -5.34
N ASP A 41 26.57 -3.26 -6.40
CA ASP A 41 27.29 -3.16 -7.68
C ASP A 41 26.34 -3.10 -8.89
N LYS A 42 26.42 -2.02 -9.66
CA LYS A 42 25.58 -1.79 -10.85
C LYS A 42 25.81 -2.77 -12.01
N ASN A 43 26.89 -3.56 -11.99
CA ASN A 43 27.20 -4.54 -13.02
C ASN A 43 26.67 -5.95 -12.70
N ASP A 44 26.18 -6.17 -11.48
CA ASP A 44 25.62 -7.46 -11.09
C ASP A 44 24.26 -7.72 -11.77
N GLN A 45 23.90 -9.01 -11.84
CA GLN A 45 22.57 -9.43 -12.26
C GLN A 45 21.63 -9.48 -11.05
N TYR A 46 20.54 -8.75 -11.15
CA TYR A 46 19.54 -8.67 -10.10
C TYR A 46 18.22 -9.34 -10.51
N TYR A 47 17.50 -9.82 -9.53
CA TYR A 47 16.10 -10.22 -9.61
C TYR A 47 15.26 -9.10 -9.01
N LEU A 48 14.22 -8.66 -9.71
CA LEU A 48 13.11 -7.96 -9.06
C LEU A 48 12.09 -9.00 -8.65
N ILE A 49 11.82 -9.08 -7.36
CA ILE A 49 10.84 -10.03 -6.81
C ILE A 49 9.79 -9.29 -5.98
N GLN A 50 8.63 -9.92 -5.86
CA GLN A 50 7.62 -9.59 -4.87
C GLN A 50 7.48 -10.76 -3.90
N ILE A 51 7.48 -10.43 -2.62
CA ILE A 51 7.30 -11.32 -1.48
C ILE A 51 5.98 -10.93 -0.80
N ASN A 52 5.06 -11.86 -0.64
CA ASN A 52 3.75 -11.62 -0.03
C ASN A 52 3.75 -12.20 1.38
N LEU A 53 4.02 -11.35 2.37
CA LEU A 53 4.03 -11.73 3.78
C LEU A 53 2.65 -11.45 4.37
N ILE A 54 1.70 -12.33 4.10
CA ILE A 54 0.28 -12.15 4.44
C ILE A 54 -0.04 -12.27 5.94
N ASN A 55 0.93 -12.65 6.77
CA ASN A 55 0.76 -12.76 8.23
C ASN A 55 2.09 -12.68 8.98
N ASP A 56 1.99 -12.47 10.30
CA ASP A 56 3.12 -12.34 11.22
C ASP A 56 4.05 -13.55 11.26
N SER A 57 3.53 -14.76 11.05
CA SER A 57 4.36 -15.97 11.05
C SER A 57 5.30 -16.00 9.84
N LEU A 58 4.81 -15.64 8.65
CA LEU A 58 5.62 -15.54 7.44
C LEU A 58 6.62 -14.39 7.55
N HIS A 59 6.16 -13.24 8.05
CA HIS A 59 7.02 -12.09 8.31
C HIS A 59 8.16 -12.43 9.28
N SER A 60 7.82 -12.94 10.46
CA SER A 60 8.78 -13.32 11.49
C SER A 60 9.77 -14.36 10.98
N ARG A 61 9.31 -15.33 10.18
CA ARG A 61 10.21 -16.32 9.58
C ARG A 61 11.24 -15.63 8.69
N LEU A 62 10.81 -14.81 7.75
CA LEU A 62 11.74 -14.19 6.81
C LEU A 62 12.68 -13.20 7.52
N SER A 63 12.16 -12.39 8.45
CA SER A 63 12.94 -11.46 9.26
C SER A 63 14.02 -12.17 10.11
N ASN A 64 13.73 -13.36 10.65
CA ASN A 64 14.70 -14.12 11.43
C ASN A 64 15.82 -14.75 10.59
N TYR A 65 15.49 -15.24 9.39
CA TYR A 65 16.47 -15.91 8.52
C TYR A 65 17.21 -14.95 7.59
N MET A 66 16.62 -13.79 7.28
CA MET A 66 17.16 -12.76 6.39
C MET A 66 16.98 -11.36 7.01
N PRO A 67 17.60 -11.07 8.16
CA PRO A 67 17.52 -9.75 8.80
C PRO A 67 18.02 -8.62 7.88
N GLU A 68 18.89 -8.92 6.92
CA GLU A 68 19.37 -7.98 5.91
C GLU A 68 18.28 -7.41 4.99
N LEU A 69 17.08 -8.00 4.92
CA LEU A 69 15.95 -7.46 4.12
C LEU A 69 15.27 -6.27 4.79
N ASP A 70 15.51 -6.06 6.09
CA ASP A 70 14.97 -4.98 6.91
C ASP A 70 13.45 -4.80 6.74
N LEU A 71 12.67 -5.80 7.14
CA LEU A 71 11.21 -5.82 6.96
C LEU A 71 10.52 -5.12 8.13
N ASN A 72 10.66 -3.81 8.22
CA ASN A 72 10.30 -3.02 9.40
C ASN A 72 8.84 -2.55 9.49
N VAL A 73 7.98 -2.97 8.55
CA VAL A 73 6.55 -2.56 8.46
C VAL A 73 5.58 -3.74 8.48
N GLY A 74 5.95 -4.81 9.20
CA GLY A 74 5.07 -5.95 9.48
C GLY A 74 4.62 -6.75 8.24
N ALA A 75 3.48 -7.43 8.36
CA ALA A 75 2.87 -8.20 7.27
C ALA A 75 2.41 -7.28 6.13
N ALA A 76 2.93 -7.50 4.92
CA ALA A 76 2.62 -6.73 3.71
C ALA A 76 3.18 -7.44 2.46
N SER A 77 2.88 -6.91 1.28
CA SER A 77 3.66 -7.19 0.07
C SER A 77 4.94 -6.35 0.06
N TYR A 78 6.07 -7.00 -0.19
CA TYR A 78 7.38 -6.37 -0.32
C TYR A 78 7.95 -6.64 -1.70
N GLN A 79 8.32 -5.59 -2.43
CA GLN A 79 9.21 -5.75 -3.57
C GLN A 79 10.67 -5.56 -3.15
N ARG A 80 11.57 -6.38 -3.69
CA ARG A 80 13.01 -6.33 -3.42
C ARG A 80 13.82 -6.61 -4.68
N ILE A 81 14.91 -5.87 -4.83
CA ILE A 81 15.94 -6.09 -5.85
C ILE A 81 17.06 -6.90 -5.21
N LEU A 82 17.27 -8.12 -5.69
CA LEU A 82 18.10 -9.13 -5.02
C LEU A 82 19.10 -9.77 -5.97
N LYS A 83 20.31 -10.03 -5.46
CA LYS A 83 21.26 -10.94 -6.10
C LYS A 83 20.79 -12.38 -6.03
N ASP A 84 21.39 -13.23 -6.87
CA ASP A 84 21.09 -14.67 -6.94
C ASP A 84 21.20 -15.38 -5.58
N ASN A 85 22.20 -15.06 -4.76
CA ASN A 85 22.37 -15.65 -3.43
C ASN A 85 21.17 -15.36 -2.49
N HIS A 86 20.71 -14.11 -2.42
CA HIS A 86 19.55 -13.71 -1.63
C HIS A 86 18.26 -14.29 -2.19
N TYR A 87 18.09 -14.29 -3.51
CA TYR A 87 16.94 -14.90 -4.15
C TYR A 87 16.83 -16.40 -3.85
N ASN A 88 17.94 -17.15 -3.97
CA ASN A 88 17.97 -18.57 -3.63
C ASN A 88 17.72 -18.82 -2.13
N LYS A 89 18.14 -17.91 -1.25
CA LYS A 89 17.84 -17.97 0.18
C LYS A 89 16.34 -17.83 0.43
N ILE A 90 15.65 -16.88 -0.21
CA ILE A 90 14.18 -16.74 -0.12
C ILE A 90 13.47 -18.03 -0.54
N LYS A 91 13.86 -18.62 -1.67
CA LYS A 91 13.27 -19.87 -2.17
C LYS A 91 13.40 -21.04 -1.19
N SER A 92 14.37 -20.98 -0.28
CA SER A 92 14.59 -22.00 0.76
C SER A 92 13.81 -21.76 2.05
N ILE A 93 13.33 -20.54 2.28
CA ILE A 93 12.67 -20.11 3.54
C ILE A 93 11.15 -20.11 3.39
N ILE A 94 10.65 -19.60 2.26
CA ILE A 94 9.22 -19.48 1.98
C ILE A 94 8.84 -20.22 0.69
N SER A 95 7.62 -20.73 0.67
CA SER A 95 7.06 -21.50 -0.44
C SER A 95 6.72 -20.61 -1.64
N LYS A 96 6.57 -21.21 -2.82
CA LYS A 96 6.44 -20.50 -4.10
C LYS A 96 5.18 -19.63 -4.22
N GLU A 97 4.14 -19.96 -3.49
CA GLU A 97 2.90 -19.19 -3.40
C GLU A 97 3.09 -17.81 -2.73
N PHE A 98 4.12 -17.64 -1.90
CA PHE A 98 4.39 -16.40 -1.17
C PHE A 98 5.43 -15.51 -1.86
N TYR A 99 5.93 -15.87 -3.05
CA TYR A 99 6.78 -14.99 -3.82
C TYR A 99 6.71 -15.20 -5.34
N ARG A 100 6.77 -14.10 -6.08
CA ARG A 100 6.88 -14.10 -7.55
C ARG A 100 8.11 -13.33 -8.01
N THR A 101 8.74 -13.83 -9.07
CA THR A 101 9.76 -13.07 -9.80
C THR A 101 9.02 -12.16 -10.77
N ILE A 102 9.23 -10.87 -10.65
CA ILE A 102 8.67 -9.88 -11.58
C ILE A 102 9.59 -9.79 -12.81
N GLU A 103 10.90 -9.73 -12.59
CA GLU A 103 11.87 -9.57 -13.68
C GLU A 103 13.23 -10.21 -13.36
N PHE A 104 13.84 -10.82 -14.38
CA PHE A 104 15.24 -11.23 -14.39
C PHE A 104 15.80 -11.34 -15.83
N PRO A 105 16.99 -10.80 -16.13
CA PRO A 105 17.78 -9.92 -15.27
C PRO A 105 17.09 -8.55 -15.15
N TYR A 106 16.90 -8.09 -13.91
CA TYR A 106 16.41 -6.74 -13.64
C TYR A 106 17.50 -5.73 -13.99
N ASN A 107 17.18 -4.84 -14.93
CA ASN A 107 18.11 -3.81 -15.37
C ASN A 107 18.11 -2.62 -14.40
N ILE A 108 19.09 -2.59 -13.49
CA ILE A 108 19.26 -1.46 -12.57
C ILE A 108 19.80 -0.20 -13.25
N ASN A 109 20.45 -0.37 -14.40
CA ASN A 109 20.99 0.72 -15.21
C ASN A 109 19.95 1.29 -16.19
N ARG A 110 18.64 1.11 -15.93
CA ARG A 110 17.59 1.94 -16.53
C ARG A 110 17.79 3.38 -16.08
N GLN A 111 18.78 4.04 -16.67
CA GLN A 111 18.95 5.48 -16.57
C GLN A 111 17.91 6.09 -17.50
N SER A 112 16.69 6.25 -17.00
CA SER A 112 15.76 7.19 -17.59
C SER A 112 16.47 8.55 -17.65
N ARG A 113 16.49 9.20 -18.82
CA ARG A 113 16.99 10.59 -18.91
C ARG A 113 16.02 11.57 -18.26
N SER A 114 14.76 11.18 -18.13
CA SER A 114 13.65 11.99 -17.63
C SER A 114 12.84 11.23 -16.59
N TYR A 115 12.41 11.94 -15.55
CA TYR A 115 11.51 11.41 -14.53
C TYR A 115 10.36 12.40 -14.36
N TRP A 116 9.16 11.88 -14.14
CA TRP A 116 7.99 12.66 -13.77
C TRP A 116 7.42 12.11 -12.47
N VAL A 117 7.05 12.99 -11.55
CA VAL A 117 6.45 12.62 -10.28
C VAL A 117 5.20 13.45 -10.08
N LYS A 118 4.14 12.79 -9.62
CA LYS A 118 2.94 13.45 -9.15
C LYS A 118 2.48 12.81 -7.86
N VAL A 119 2.12 13.67 -6.92
CA VAL A 119 1.56 13.31 -5.62
C VAL A 119 0.13 13.79 -5.61
N LYS A 120 -0.75 12.99 -5.03
CA LYS A 120 -2.12 13.35 -4.70
C LYS A 120 -2.40 13.01 -3.25
N ASP A 121 -3.16 13.86 -2.59
CA ASP A 121 -3.69 13.56 -1.26
C ASP A 121 -4.77 12.46 -1.38
N GLY A 122 -5.06 11.79 -0.27
CA GLY A 122 -6.03 10.70 -0.21
C GLY A 122 -7.41 11.10 -0.73
N ASP A 123 -7.87 12.31 -0.42
CA ASP A 123 -9.17 12.82 -0.81
C ASP A 123 -9.26 13.27 -2.28
N GLU A 124 -8.13 13.40 -2.99
CA GLU A 124 -8.06 13.73 -4.43
C GLU A 124 -8.35 12.52 -5.35
N THR A 125 -9.33 11.70 -4.95
CA THR A 125 -9.75 10.52 -5.70
C THR A 125 -10.30 10.89 -7.07
N GLN A 126 -10.05 10.02 -8.07
CA GLN A 126 -10.70 10.08 -9.38
C GLN A 126 -12.11 9.49 -9.34
N GLY A 127 -12.34 8.58 -8.41
CA GLY A 127 -13.63 8.01 -8.10
C GLY A 127 -13.53 7.02 -6.95
N THR A 128 -14.69 6.66 -6.44
CA THR A 128 -14.84 5.72 -5.33
C THR A 128 -16.03 4.81 -5.59
N TRP A 129 -16.04 3.65 -4.94
CA TRP A 129 -17.17 2.73 -4.97
C TRP A 129 -17.30 1.97 -3.65
N SER A 130 -18.53 1.80 -3.19
CA SER A 130 -18.88 0.96 -2.05
C SER A 130 -20.35 0.58 -2.18
N SER A 131 -20.72 -0.63 -1.78
CA SER A 131 -22.12 -1.08 -1.76
C SER A 131 -22.92 -0.52 -0.59
N ASP A 132 -22.24 0.01 0.42
CA ASP A 132 -22.76 0.31 1.76
C ASP A 132 -22.30 1.68 2.28
N GLU A 133 -21.84 2.56 1.39
CA GLU A 133 -21.38 3.92 1.71
C GLU A 133 -20.18 3.97 2.68
N ALA A 134 -19.35 2.91 2.70
CA ALA A 134 -18.16 2.74 3.53
C ALA A 134 -16.95 3.58 3.08
N ILE A 135 -17.17 4.86 2.79
CA ILE A 135 -16.13 5.81 2.35
C ILE A 135 -16.28 7.10 3.15
N GLU A 136 -15.24 7.47 3.87
CA GLU A 136 -15.20 8.68 4.69
C GLU A 136 -13.97 9.53 4.34
N TYR A 137 -14.17 10.82 4.07
CA TYR A 137 -13.06 11.74 3.82
C TYR A 137 -12.51 12.28 5.15
N THR A 138 -11.68 11.47 5.78
CA THR A 138 -11.10 11.71 7.11
C THR A 138 -9.72 11.10 7.22
N CYS A 139 -8.83 11.75 7.95
CA CYS A 139 -7.52 11.21 8.36
C CYS A 139 -7.64 10.49 9.71
N ALA A 140 -8.69 9.69 9.88
CA ALA A 140 -8.85 8.89 11.10
C ALA A 140 -7.56 8.10 11.35
N CYS A 141 -7.22 7.89 12.62
CA CYS A 141 -6.06 7.13 13.08
C CYS A 141 -4.65 7.57 12.62
N LEU A 142 -4.48 8.58 11.77
CA LEU A 142 -3.16 8.99 11.28
C LEU A 142 -2.67 10.26 11.98
N ASP A 143 -1.46 10.23 12.53
CA ASP A 143 -0.87 11.42 13.14
C ASP A 143 -0.34 12.41 12.11
N GLY A 144 -0.78 13.66 12.20
CA GLY A 144 -0.27 14.77 11.39
C GLY A 144 -0.63 14.74 9.89
N ALA A 145 -1.53 13.85 9.47
CA ALA A 145 -2.02 13.77 8.10
C ALA A 145 -3.20 14.74 7.84
N ASP A 146 -3.32 15.21 6.61
CA ASP A 146 -4.45 16.00 6.09
C ASP A 146 -4.85 15.52 4.69
N GLY A 147 -6.09 15.80 4.29
CA GLY A 147 -6.59 15.42 2.96
C GLY A 147 -6.70 13.90 2.72
N CYS A 148 -7.12 13.12 3.71
CA CYS A 148 -7.19 11.65 3.58
C CYS A 148 -8.57 11.14 3.15
N VAL A 149 -8.58 9.89 2.69
CA VAL A 149 -9.81 9.10 2.54
C VAL A 149 -9.66 7.78 3.30
N LYS A 150 -10.65 7.44 4.11
CA LYS A 150 -10.81 6.15 4.78
C LYS A 150 -11.80 5.30 3.99
N LEU A 151 -11.36 4.10 3.66
CA LEU A 151 -12.19 3.04 3.10
C LEU A 151 -12.60 2.11 4.24
N GLY A 152 -13.82 1.58 4.22
CA GLY A 152 -14.37 0.73 5.29
C GLY A 152 -14.92 1.49 6.51
N TRP A 153 -15.61 0.75 7.38
CA TRP A 153 -16.30 1.29 8.57
C TRP A 153 -15.52 1.10 9.86
N ASP A 154 -15.61 2.06 10.79
CA ASP A 154 -15.01 1.98 12.14
C ASP A 154 -15.99 1.49 13.23
N GLU A 155 -17.29 1.69 13.03
CA GLU A 155 -18.27 1.67 14.12
C GLU A 155 -19.51 0.86 13.72
N ASP A 156 -19.41 -0.47 13.77
CA ASP A 156 -20.40 -1.34 14.41
C ASP A 156 -20.09 -2.82 14.10
N TRP A 157 -19.71 -3.55 15.14
CA TRP A 157 -19.56 -5.00 15.27
C TRP A 157 -20.79 -5.83 14.84
N TRP A 158 -21.81 -5.21 14.24
CA TRP A 158 -23.10 -5.80 13.92
C TRP A 158 -23.22 -6.35 12.50
N ASN A 159 -22.29 -6.05 11.58
CA ASN A 159 -22.25 -6.72 10.28
C ASN A 159 -20.84 -7.24 9.89
N PRO A 160 -20.38 -8.36 10.47
CA PRO A 160 -19.04 -8.92 10.26
C PRO A 160 -18.85 -9.59 8.89
N LEU A 161 -19.60 -9.20 7.84
CA LEU A 161 -19.72 -10.02 6.62
C LEU A 161 -19.57 -9.33 5.28
N ASP A 162 -19.51 -8.00 5.12
CA ASP A 162 -19.26 -7.37 3.79
C ASP A 162 -19.20 -5.83 3.95
N TYR A 163 -18.12 -5.27 4.49
CA TYR A 163 -17.83 -3.86 4.32
C TYR A 163 -16.77 -3.77 3.24
N TYR A 164 -17.00 -2.99 2.19
CA TYR A 164 -16.00 -2.87 1.15
C TYR A 164 -16.03 -1.49 0.52
N GLY A 165 -14.89 -0.82 0.56
CA GLY A 165 -14.66 0.47 -0.05
C GLY A 165 -13.52 0.41 -1.04
N GLU A 166 -13.73 1.01 -2.21
CA GLU A 166 -12.69 1.25 -3.21
C GLU A 166 -12.51 2.74 -3.45
N ALA A 167 -11.27 3.16 -3.65
CA ALA A 167 -10.93 4.43 -4.24
C ALA A 167 -9.79 4.27 -5.26
N TRP A 168 -9.79 5.13 -6.29
CA TRP A 168 -8.71 5.15 -7.28
C TRP A 168 -8.27 6.57 -7.62
N TRP A 169 -7.01 6.72 -8.04
CA TRP A 169 -6.41 8.02 -8.34
C TRP A 169 -5.88 8.06 -9.76
N GLY A 170 -6.40 8.98 -10.57
CA GLY A 170 -6.00 9.15 -11.97
C GLY A 170 -4.71 9.97 -12.14
N PHE A 171 -3.74 9.42 -12.85
CA PHE A 171 -2.49 10.08 -13.21
C PHE A 171 -2.30 10.09 -14.74
N SER A 172 -2.05 11.28 -15.29
CA SER A 172 -1.72 11.49 -16.70
C SER A 172 -0.26 11.90 -16.80
N PRO A 173 0.68 10.96 -16.99
CA PRO A 173 2.09 11.31 -17.19
C PRO A 173 2.29 12.09 -18.50
N PRO A 174 3.42 12.81 -18.65
CA PRO A 174 3.74 13.55 -19.87
C PRO A 174 3.97 12.61 -21.06
N PHE A 175 4.10 13.17 -22.26
CA PHE A 175 4.49 12.41 -23.44
C PHE A 175 5.83 11.66 -23.24
N TYR A 176 5.90 10.44 -23.77
CA TYR A 176 7.05 9.55 -23.70
C TYR A 176 7.13 8.67 -24.95
N GLU A 177 8.33 8.17 -25.28
CA GLU A 177 8.49 7.15 -26.33
C GLU A 177 8.53 5.73 -25.74
N GLN A 178 9.23 5.56 -24.62
CA GLN A 178 9.34 4.29 -23.93
C GLN A 178 9.21 4.47 -22.41
N ILE A 179 8.43 3.57 -21.80
CA ILE A 179 8.28 3.46 -20.35
C ILE A 179 9.40 2.56 -19.83
N GLU A 180 10.21 3.09 -18.92
CA GLU A 180 11.28 2.35 -18.26
C GLU A 180 10.79 1.69 -16.96
N GLN A 181 10.00 2.44 -16.19
CA GLN A 181 9.47 1.99 -14.91
C GLN A 181 8.31 2.89 -14.48
N ILE A 182 7.33 2.29 -13.81
CA ILE A 182 6.29 3.00 -13.07
C ILE A 182 6.38 2.54 -11.63
N ARG A 183 6.44 3.49 -10.70
CA ARG A 183 6.44 3.22 -9.28
C ARG A 183 5.27 3.93 -8.63
N VAL A 184 4.54 3.19 -7.82
CA VAL A 184 3.43 3.68 -7.03
C VAL A 184 3.84 3.59 -5.57
N THR A 185 3.59 4.67 -4.82
CA THR A 185 3.71 4.68 -3.36
C THR A 185 2.35 5.01 -2.77
N ILE A 186 1.85 4.12 -1.92
CA ILE A 186 0.64 4.34 -1.14
C ILE A 186 1.05 4.58 0.30
N ARG A 187 0.79 5.78 0.81
CA ARG A 187 0.91 6.08 2.22
C ARG A 187 -0.44 5.91 2.88
N GLY A 188 -0.50 5.09 3.91
CA GLY A 188 -1.72 4.86 4.66
C GLY A 188 -1.51 3.85 5.78
N ALA A 189 -2.58 3.55 6.50
CA ALA A 189 -2.62 2.58 7.59
C ALA A 189 -4.03 2.04 7.79
N GLN A 190 -4.14 0.91 8.48
CA GLN A 190 -5.41 0.42 9.02
C GLN A 190 -5.73 1.16 10.32
N CYS A 191 -6.98 1.46 10.62
CA CYS A 191 -7.33 2.25 11.81
C CYS A 191 -7.60 1.46 13.08
N ASP A 192 -7.72 0.15 12.98
CA ASP A 192 -7.78 -0.74 14.13
C ASP A 192 -6.63 -1.76 14.18
N ASP A 193 -6.74 -2.66 15.16
CA ASP A 193 -5.80 -3.76 15.41
C ASP A 193 -6.41 -5.12 14.99
N LEU A 194 -7.55 -5.15 14.30
CA LEU A 194 -8.26 -6.39 13.98
C LEU A 194 -8.86 -6.37 12.57
N PRO A 195 -8.44 -7.30 11.68
CA PRO A 195 -7.49 -8.38 11.90
C PRO A 195 -6.03 -7.91 12.09
N LEU A 196 -5.17 -8.77 12.65
CA LEU A 196 -3.73 -8.52 12.80
C LEU A 196 -2.95 -8.58 11.47
N TRP A 197 -3.66 -8.63 10.35
CA TRP A 197 -3.14 -8.56 8.99
C TRP A 197 -4.05 -7.64 8.19
N SER A 198 -3.51 -6.97 7.18
CA SER A 198 -4.34 -6.12 6.35
C SER A 198 -5.25 -6.95 5.44
N GLU A 199 -6.48 -6.49 5.26
CA GLU A 199 -7.40 -6.94 4.20
C GLU A 199 -7.54 -5.85 3.12
N THR A 200 -6.47 -5.07 2.96
CA THR A 200 -6.39 -3.96 2.01
C THR A 200 -5.36 -4.24 0.93
N TYR A 201 -5.80 -4.14 -0.32
CA TYR A 201 -4.96 -4.41 -1.48
C TYR A 201 -4.95 -3.24 -2.45
N MET A 202 -3.76 -2.97 -2.98
CA MET A 202 -3.58 -2.12 -4.15
C MET A 202 -3.49 -2.96 -5.42
N GLY A 203 -4.08 -2.43 -6.49
CA GLY A 203 -3.95 -2.90 -7.85
C GLY A 203 -3.87 -1.74 -8.84
N MET A 204 -3.79 -2.08 -10.13
CA MET A 204 -3.89 -1.11 -11.22
C MET A 204 -5.20 -1.32 -11.96
N ARG A 205 -6.05 -0.29 -12.00
CA ARG A 205 -7.33 -0.34 -12.70
C ARG A 205 -7.10 -0.45 -14.20
N ASN A 206 -7.87 -1.32 -14.85
CA ASN A 206 -7.91 -1.47 -16.31
C ASN A 206 -9.26 -1.04 -16.89
N ASP A 207 -9.36 -0.93 -18.21
CA ASP A 207 -10.61 -0.57 -18.91
C ASP A 207 -11.76 -1.58 -18.71
N GLY A 208 -11.44 -2.80 -18.28
CA GLY A 208 -12.45 -3.79 -17.88
C GLY A 208 -13.10 -3.48 -16.53
N GLN A 209 -12.69 -2.39 -15.86
CA GLN A 209 -13.11 -2.00 -14.51
C GLN A 209 -12.85 -3.08 -13.45
N SER A 210 -12.01 -4.07 -13.77
CA SER A 210 -11.65 -5.12 -12.83
C SER A 210 -10.61 -4.60 -11.86
N TRP A 211 -10.90 -4.72 -10.58
CA TRP A 211 -9.93 -4.61 -9.49
C TRP A 211 -8.98 -5.80 -9.51
N SER A 212 -7.74 -5.60 -9.05
CA SER A 212 -6.76 -6.67 -8.83
C SER A 212 -6.13 -6.53 -7.45
N GLU A 213 -6.15 -7.61 -6.67
CA GLU A 213 -5.51 -7.71 -5.35
C GLU A 213 -4.01 -8.04 -5.48
N ASP A 214 -3.27 -7.18 -6.20
CA ASP A 214 -1.89 -7.49 -6.57
C ASP A 214 -0.87 -7.27 -5.44
N TYR A 215 -1.16 -6.31 -4.56
CA TYR A 215 -0.22 -5.85 -3.53
C TYR A 215 -0.93 -5.62 -2.21
N LEU A 216 -0.61 -6.44 -1.20
CA LEU A 216 -1.10 -6.26 0.16
C LEU A 216 -0.43 -5.04 0.80
N LEU A 217 -1.22 -4.14 1.36
CA LEU A 217 -0.72 -2.97 2.09
C LEU A 217 -0.41 -3.32 3.55
N SER A 218 0.53 -2.60 4.16
CA SER A 218 0.81 -2.74 5.60
C SER A 218 -0.28 -2.08 6.44
N ILE A 219 -0.57 -2.68 7.61
CA ILE A 219 -1.42 -2.10 8.66
C ILE A 219 -0.76 -0.89 9.36
N ASP A 220 0.57 -0.80 9.31
CA ASP A 220 1.32 0.31 9.90
C ASP A 220 1.16 1.55 9.03
N TYR A 221 1.24 2.73 9.66
CA TYR A 221 1.29 3.99 8.91
C TYR A 221 2.66 4.13 8.23
N THR A 222 2.72 3.79 6.95
CA THR A 222 3.97 3.71 6.18
C THR A 222 3.77 4.00 4.70
N ASP A 223 4.86 4.20 3.98
CA ASP A 223 4.90 4.18 2.51
C ASP A 223 4.98 2.72 2.00
N ASN A 224 3.98 2.28 1.24
CA ASN A 224 3.96 1.00 0.52
C ASN A 224 4.41 1.22 -0.92
N VAL A 225 5.60 0.73 -1.29
CA VAL A 225 6.25 1.06 -2.58
C VAL A 225 6.28 -0.14 -3.52
N PHE A 226 5.73 0.04 -4.72
CA PHE A 226 5.63 -1.01 -5.73
C PHE A 226 6.06 -0.52 -7.11
N ILE A 227 6.87 -1.31 -7.81
CA ILE A 227 7.06 -1.22 -9.26
C ILE A 227 5.91 -1.97 -9.91
N VAL A 228 5.11 -1.27 -10.72
CA VAL A 228 3.85 -1.76 -11.27
C VAL A 228 3.93 -1.93 -12.79
N PRO A 229 3.15 -2.84 -13.38
CA PRO A 229 3.01 -2.91 -14.83
C PRO A 229 2.32 -1.67 -15.40
N SER A 230 2.56 -1.40 -16.69
CA SER A 230 1.91 -0.34 -17.45
C SER A 230 0.47 -0.72 -17.81
N ILE A 231 -0.41 -0.74 -16.81
CA ILE A 231 -1.85 -0.95 -16.98
C ILE A 231 -2.54 0.41 -16.96
N TRP A 232 -3.34 0.67 -17.99
CA TRP A 232 -4.03 1.94 -18.20
C TRP A 232 -5.54 1.74 -18.11
N SER A 233 -6.23 2.77 -17.64
CA SER A 233 -7.68 2.88 -17.69
C SER A 233 -8.04 4.29 -18.12
N GLU A 234 -8.89 4.44 -19.13
CA GLU A 234 -9.32 5.75 -19.64
C GLU A 234 -8.13 6.69 -19.97
N ASN A 235 -7.04 6.13 -20.51
CA ASN A 235 -5.77 6.82 -20.79
C ASN A 235 -5.06 7.42 -19.56
N MET A 236 -5.37 6.96 -18.35
CA MET A 236 -4.66 7.31 -17.12
C MET A 236 -4.05 6.06 -16.47
N LEU A 237 -2.96 6.27 -15.74
CA LEU A 237 -2.49 5.30 -14.76
C LEU A 237 -3.35 5.49 -13.52
N MET A 238 -4.03 4.42 -13.09
CA MET A 238 -4.98 4.49 -12.00
C MET A 238 -4.70 3.41 -10.95
N PRO A 239 -3.82 3.69 -9.96
CA PRO A 239 -3.78 2.88 -8.75
C PRO A 239 -5.17 2.86 -8.11
N ILE A 240 -5.63 1.67 -7.78
CA ILE A 240 -6.91 1.40 -7.12
C ILE A 240 -6.63 0.66 -5.82
N ILE A 241 -7.26 1.10 -4.74
CA ILE A 241 -7.15 0.48 -3.42
C ILE A 241 -8.54 0.02 -3.04
N GLY A 242 -8.65 -1.25 -2.70
CA GLY A 242 -9.85 -1.85 -2.12
C GLY A 242 -9.54 -2.30 -0.70
N SER A 243 -10.46 -2.03 0.22
CA SER A 243 -10.34 -2.43 1.60
C SER A 243 -11.65 -3.03 2.08
N GLU A 244 -11.58 -4.20 2.70
CA GLU A 244 -12.68 -4.78 3.49
C GLU A 244 -12.71 -4.26 4.94
N ASP A 245 -11.79 -3.35 5.25
CA ASP A 245 -11.47 -2.89 6.59
C ASP A 245 -11.33 -1.36 6.61
N ASN A 246 -11.03 -0.76 7.77
CA ASN A 246 -10.92 0.69 7.98
C ASN A 246 -9.58 1.31 7.56
N TYR A 247 -9.17 1.09 6.31
CA TYR A 247 -7.90 1.62 5.81
C TYR A 247 -7.97 3.10 5.45
N THR A 248 -7.15 3.93 6.09
CA THR A 248 -6.98 5.35 5.77
C THR A 248 -5.79 5.56 4.84
N ILE A 249 -6.08 6.16 3.68
CA ILE A 249 -5.10 6.58 2.68
C ILE A 249 -4.83 8.06 2.89
N ASP A 250 -3.57 8.37 3.20
CA ASP A 250 -3.04 9.73 3.34
C ASP A 250 -2.59 10.27 1.99
N GLN A 251 -1.78 9.51 1.25
CA GLN A 251 -1.16 10.00 0.04
C GLN A 251 -0.95 8.91 -1.01
N VAL A 252 -1.15 9.26 -2.28
CA VAL A 252 -0.82 8.43 -3.43
C VAL A 252 0.17 9.16 -4.33
N LYS A 253 1.37 8.59 -4.46
CA LYS A 253 2.43 9.13 -5.32
C LYS A 253 2.70 8.19 -6.48
N LEU A 254 2.79 8.75 -7.69
CA LEU A 254 3.22 8.06 -8.89
C LEU A 254 4.53 8.66 -9.42
N GLU A 255 5.52 7.80 -9.60
CA GLU A 255 6.80 8.11 -10.23
C GLU A 255 6.87 7.38 -11.57
N PHE A 256 7.07 8.13 -12.65
CA PHE A 256 7.07 7.65 -14.02
C PHE A 256 8.45 7.87 -14.63
N PHE A 257 9.15 6.78 -14.96
CA PHE A 257 10.50 6.79 -15.50
C PHE A 257 10.48 6.54 -17.00
N TYR A 258 11.06 7.53 -17.69
CA TYR A 258 10.97 7.84 -19.11
C TYR A 258 12.17 7.69 -20.04
N SER A 259 12.00 7.35 -21.32
CA SER A 259 12.91 7.80 -22.37
C SER A 259 12.20 8.48 -23.55
N CYS A 260 12.86 9.52 -24.08
CA CYS A 260 12.61 10.17 -25.38
C CYS A 260 13.90 10.02 -26.18
N ASN A 261 13.90 9.24 -27.27
CA ASN A 261 15.10 8.99 -28.06
C ASN A 261 15.37 10.10 -29.09
N THR A 262 14.40 10.99 -29.33
CA THR A 262 14.53 12.08 -30.29
C THR A 262 14.83 13.42 -29.59
N PRO A 263 16.04 14.01 -29.73
CA PRO A 263 16.27 15.39 -29.32
C PRO A 263 15.60 16.32 -30.32
N GLN A 264 14.48 16.95 -29.96
CA GLN A 264 13.97 18.06 -30.75
C GLN A 264 14.89 19.27 -30.56
N ASN A 265 15.72 19.55 -31.56
CA ASN A 265 16.32 20.87 -31.71
C ASN A 265 15.15 21.87 -31.89
N PRO A 266 14.98 22.87 -31.01
CA PRO A 266 13.94 23.87 -31.18
C PRO A 266 14.27 24.66 -32.46
N SER A 267 13.68 24.23 -33.57
CA SER A 267 13.89 24.87 -34.87
C SER A 267 13.13 26.20 -34.95
N ASN A 268 12.14 26.37 -34.06
CA ASN A 268 11.43 27.61 -33.78
C ASN A 268 10.88 27.49 -32.35
N MET A 269 10.96 28.55 -31.53
CA MET A 269 10.18 28.62 -30.29
C MET A 269 8.69 28.67 -30.66
N GLN A 270 8.05 27.51 -30.74
CA GLN A 270 6.61 27.39 -30.56
C GLN A 270 6.39 26.85 -29.15
N ALA A 271 5.46 27.49 -28.42
CA ALA A 271 5.06 27.03 -27.11
C ALA A 271 4.58 25.57 -27.23
N SER A 272 5.23 24.68 -26.48
CA SER A 272 4.92 23.24 -26.38
C SER A 272 3.41 23.03 -26.25
N ASP A 273 2.84 22.23 -27.16
CA ASP A 273 1.44 21.81 -27.18
C ASP A 273 1.24 20.48 -26.44
N SER A 274 2.21 20.06 -25.62
CA SER A 274 2.24 18.77 -24.90
C SER A 274 2.15 17.52 -25.78
N GLN A 275 2.31 17.63 -27.12
CA GLN A 275 2.28 16.48 -28.03
C GLN A 275 3.65 15.89 -28.36
N ASP A 276 4.73 16.62 -28.05
CA ASP A 276 6.09 16.27 -28.40
C ASP A 276 7.03 16.30 -27.18
N CYS A 277 8.10 15.51 -27.23
CA CYS A 277 9.35 15.83 -26.52
C CYS A 277 10.05 16.98 -27.28
#